data_AF-A0A7K2ZD66-F1
#
_entry.id   AF-A0A7K2ZD66-F1
#
_cell.length_a   1.000
_cell.length_b   1.000
_cell.length_c   1.000
_cell.angle_alpha   90.00
_cell.angle_beta   90.00
_cell.angle_gamma   90.00
#
_symmetry.space_group_name_H-M   'P 1'
#
loop_
_entity.id
_entity.type
_entity.pdbx_description
1 polymer ?
#
loop_
_entity_poly.entity_id
_entity_poly.type
_entity_poly.pdbx_seq_one_letter_code
_entity_poly.pdbx_strand_id
1 'polypeptide(L)'
;VVQTWHGTPLKRIGADLLGTPKANLAYIASLPQRSRQYSLFITPNAFTTPIMTEAFRLRCEVLEAGYPRNDVFHAPDRAERAGAVREKLGIPADKKVVLYAPTWRDDQRYGGRRFKLDNRIDVEAARRELGEDHVLLYRKHHKVLDSIPGAGQGFVHDVTYYPDIADLYLIADVLITDYSSVLFDFAHSGRPMLFFTYDLEHYRDTLR
;
A
#
# COMPACT_ATOMS: atom_id res chain seq x y z
N VAL A 1 9.90 -23.86 -0.75
CA VAL A 1 9.16 -22.73 -0.11
C VAL A 1 8.28 -22.05 -1.14
N VAL A 2 7.02 -21.70 -0.83
CA VAL A 2 6.20 -20.85 -1.72
C VAL A 2 6.40 -19.39 -1.35
N GLN A 3 6.73 -18.54 -2.32
CA GLN A 3 6.96 -17.10 -2.12
C GLN A 3 5.90 -16.29 -2.86
N THR A 4 5.06 -15.58 -2.11
CA THR A 4 3.99 -14.74 -2.67
C THR A 4 4.45 -13.32 -2.98
N TRP A 5 5.61 -12.89 -2.46
CA TRP A 5 5.97 -11.48 -2.40
C TRP A 5 4.84 -10.63 -1.79
N HIS A 6 4.84 -9.31 -2.05
CA HIS A 6 3.95 -8.38 -1.34
C HIS A 6 3.41 -7.22 -2.19
N GLY A 7 3.50 -7.28 -3.52
CA GLY A 7 2.95 -6.24 -4.38
C GLY A 7 3.65 -6.09 -5.73
N THR A 8 2.91 -5.57 -6.70
CA THR A 8 3.45 -5.07 -7.96
C THR A 8 4.44 -3.94 -7.66
N PRO A 9 5.69 -4.03 -8.11
CA PRO A 9 6.68 -3.01 -7.81
C PRO A 9 6.42 -1.73 -8.62
N LEU A 10 6.31 -0.60 -7.91
CA LEU A 10 6.41 0.73 -8.51
C LEU A 10 7.86 1.24 -8.56
N LYS A 11 8.68 0.79 -7.60
CA LYS A 11 10.07 1.22 -7.40
C LYS A 11 11.03 0.13 -7.84
N ARG A 12 12.25 0.52 -8.25
CA ARG A 12 13.33 -0.44 -8.53
C ARG A 12 13.64 -1.27 -7.28
N ILE A 13 13.85 -2.57 -7.48
CA ILE A 13 14.10 -3.55 -6.42
C ILE A 13 15.14 -4.57 -6.86
N GLY A 14 15.70 -5.31 -5.89
CA GLY A 14 16.64 -6.39 -6.17
C GLY A 14 17.83 -5.92 -7.00
N ALA A 15 18.16 -6.67 -8.04
CA ALA A 15 19.24 -6.40 -8.97
C ALA A 15 19.04 -5.12 -9.81
N ASP A 16 17.82 -4.61 -9.94
CA ASP A 16 17.55 -3.34 -10.67
C ASP A 16 18.10 -2.11 -9.92
N LEU A 17 18.50 -2.28 -8.66
CA LEU A 17 19.20 -1.25 -7.89
C LEU A 17 20.69 -1.15 -8.23
N LEU A 18 21.26 -2.10 -8.99
CA LEU A 18 22.67 -2.05 -9.40
C LEU A 18 22.99 -0.71 -10.09
N GLY A 19 24.12 -0.11 -9.72
CA GLY A 19 24.54 1.20 -10.24
C GLY A 19 23.87 2.40 -9.56
N THR A 20 22.94 2.19 -8.62
CA THR A 20 22.35 3.27 -7.82
C THR A 20 23.02 3.38 -6.43
N PRO A 21 22.95 4.54 -5.76
CA PRO A 21 23.42 4.69 -4.38
C PRO A 21 22.72 3.77 -3.37
N LYS A 22 21.55 3.21 -3.73
CA LYS A 22 20.76 2.29 -2.89
C LYS A 22 21.11 0.82 -3.11
N ALA A 23 22.07 0.52 -3.99
CA ALA A 23 22.52 -0.85 -4.22
C ALA A 23 23.16 -1.45 -2.97
N ASN A 24 22.66 -2.60 -2.52
CA ASN A 24 23.36 -3.45 -1.55
C ASN A 24 23.97 -4.63 -2.30
N LEU A 25 25.26 -4.53 -2.66
CA LEU A 25 25.94 -5.52 -3.50
C LEU A 25 25.95 -6.92 -2.89
N ALA A 26 26.13 -7.04 -1.57
CA ALA A 26 26.10 -8.34 -0.88
C ALA A 26 24.71 -8.98 -0.92
N TYR A 27 23.64 -8.18 -0.71
CA TYR A 27 22.27 -8.64 -0.85
C TYR A 27 21.99 -9.10 -2.29
N ILE A 28 22.34 -8.28 -3.29
CA ILE A 28 22.11 -8.56 -4.70
C ILE A 28 22.86 -9.82 -5.15
N ALA A 29 24.12 -9.99 -4.74
CA ALA A 29 24.91 -11.18 -5.02
C ALA A 29 24.33 -12.45 -4.40
N SER A 30 23.55 -12.34 -3.31
CA SER A 30 22.89 -13.47 -2.66
C SER A 30 21.56 -13.89 -3.29
N LEU A 31 20.98 -13.07 -4.19
CA LEU A 31 19.65 -13.31 -4.78
C LEU A 31 19.53 -14.66 -5.50
N PRO A 32 20.51 -15.11 -6.32
CA PRO A 32 20.42 -16.42 -6.96
C PRO A 32 20.31 -17.56 -5.94
N GLN A 33 21.09 -17.53 -4.86
CA GLN A 33 21.06 -18.55 -3.81
C GLN A 33 19.75 -18.51 -3.02
N ARG A 34 19.23 -17.32 -2.72
CA ARG A 34 17.92 -17.15 -2.08
C ARG A 34 16.79 -17.70 -2.95
N SER A 35 16.82 -17.40 -4.25
CA SER A 35 15.78 -17.85 -5.18
C SER A 35 15.67 -19.37 -5.29
N ARG A 36 16.79 -20.10 -5.12
CA ARG A 36 16.82 -21.57 -5.12
C ARG A 36 16.10 -22.21 -3.94
N GLN A 37 15.81 -21.46 -2.88
CA GLN A 37 15.01 -21.94 -1.75
C GLN A 37 13.51 -21.96 -2.08
N TYR A 38 13.11 -21.22 -3.11
CA TYR A 38 11.73 -21.15 -3.56
C TYR A 38 11.44 -22.34 -4.47
N SER A 39 10.34 -23.01 -4.18
CA SER A 39 9.73 -24.01 -5.06
C SER A 39 8.86 -23.32 -6.09
N LEU A 40 8.17 -22.26 -5.67
CA LEU A 40 7.25 -21.47 -6.47
C LEU A 40 7.35 -20.00 -6.08
N PHE A 41 7.36 -19.11 -7.06
CA PHE A 41 7.28 -17.66 -6.89
C PHE A 41 6.05 -17.11 -7.61
N ILE A 42 5.16 -16.44 -6.89
CA ILE A 42 3.92 -15.88 -7.46
C ILE A 42 4.18 -14.46 -7.98
N THR A 43 3.64 -14.19 -9.16
CA THR A 43 3.65 -12.87 -9.79
C THR A 43 2.22 -12.43 -10.15
N PRO A 44 1.93 -11.13 -10.08
CA PRO A 44 0.55 -10.66 -10.17
C PRO A 44 0.04 -10.48 -11.61
N ASN A 45 0.91 -10.33 -12.60
CA ASN A 45 0.55 -10.02 -13.98
C ASN A 45 1.77 -10.08 -14.92
N ALA A 46 1.50 -10.21 -16.22
CA ALA A 46 2.50 -10.28 -17.30
C ALA A 46 3.49 -9.10 -17.35
N PHE A 47 3.10 -7.92 -16.86
CA PHE A 47 4.02 -6.79 -16.74
C PHE A 47 5.07 -7.03 -15.64
N THR A 48 4.66 -7.58 -14.51
CA THR A 48 5.49 -7.78 -13.32
C THR A 48 6.36 -9.03 -13.39
N THR A 49 5.87 -10.07 -14.06
CA THR A 49 6.56 -11.36 -14.21
C THR A 49 8.03 -11.23 -14.68
N PRO A 50 8.33 -10.55 -15.81
CA PRO A 50 9.71 -10.38 -16.26
C PRO A 50 10.54 -9.51 -15.30
N ILE A 51 9.95 -8.43 -14.75
CA ILE A 51 10.63 -7.53 -13.81
C ILE A 51 11.08 -8.29 -12.57
N MET A 52 10.20 -9.05 -11.94
CA MET A 52 10.50 -9.82 -10.74
C MET A 52 11.51 -10.94 -11.02
N THR A 53 11.40 -11.60 -12.18
CA THR A 53 12.31 -12.67 -12.59
C THR A 53 13.75 -12.16 -12.69
N GLU A 54 13.95 -11.02 -13.35
CA GLU A 54 15.26 -10.39 -13.48
C GLU A 54 15.75 -9.78 -12.17
N ALA A 55 14.92 -8.95 -11.52
CA ALA A 55 15.27 -8.24 -10.29
C ALA A 55 15.66 -9.20 -9.16
N PHE A 56 15.00 -10.35 -9.03
CA PHE A 56 15.32 -11.35 -8.00
C PHE A 56 16.18 -12.52 -8.50
N ARG A 57 16.62 -12.50 -9.76
CA ARG A 57 17.42 -13.56 -10.39
C ARG A 57 16.79 -14.94 -10.15
N LEU A 58 15.47 -15.04 -10.36
CA LEU A 58 14.68 -16.21 -10.01
C LEU A 58 15.15 -17.46 -10.77
N ARG A 59 15.32 -18.57 -10.05
CA ARG A 59 15.70 -19.89 -10.60
C ARG A 59 14.72 -21.00 -10.18
N CYS A 60 13.47 -20.62 -9.94
CA CYS A 60 12.40 -21.50 -9.50
C CYS A 60 11.21 -21.38 -10.46
N GLU A 61 10.17 -22.19 -10.25
CA GLU A 61 8.92 -22.03 -10.96
C GLU A 61 8.30 -20.67 -10.65
N VAL A 62 7.89 -19.95 -11.68
CA VAL A 62 7.19 -18.66 -11.56
C VAL A 62 5.76 -18.86 -12.03
N LEU A 63 4.81 -18.60 -11.15
CA LEU A 63 3.38 -18.70 -11.45
C LEU A 63 2.78 -17.29 -11.50
N GLU A 64 2.27 -16.93 -12.67
CA GLU A 64 1.48 -15.71 -12.85
C GLU A 64 0.01 -16.01 -12.55
N ALA A 65 -0.44 -15.68 -11.34
CA ALA A 65 -1.78 -16.03 -10.86
C ALA A 65 -2.49 -14.91 -10.09
N GLY A 66 -1.93 -13.70 -10.06
CA GLY A 66 -2.42 -12.67 -9.15
C GLY A 66 -1.95 -12.91 -7.71
N TYR A 67 -2.30 -12.03 -6.78
CA TYR A 67 -2.04 -12.25 -5.35
C TYR A 67 -3.27 -12.82 -4.66
N PRO A 68 -3.15 -13.89 -3.85
CA PRO A 68 -4.29 -14.44 -3.10
C PRO A 68 -5.01 -13.41 -2.21
N ARG A 69 -4.28 -12.40 -1.71
CA ARG A 69 -4.87 -11.31 -0.91
C ARG A 69 -5.87 -10.44 -1.69
N ASN A 70 -5.90 -10.52 -3.02
CA ASN A 70 -6.83 -9.77 -3.87
C ASN A 70 -8.07 -10.60 -4.23
N ASP A 71 -8.14 -11.88 -3.84
CA ASP A 71 -9.32 -12.73 -4.08
C ASP A 71 -10.58 -12.17 -3.41
N VAL A 72 -10.43 -11.30 -2.41
CA VAL A 72 -11.53 -10.64 -1.68
C VAL A 72 -12.45 -9.86 -2.63
N PHE A 73 -11.94 -9.33 -3.75
CA PHE A 73 -12.74 -8.60 -4.73
C PHE A 73 -13.70 -9.53 -5.50
N HIS A 74 -13.38 -10.81 -5.57
CA HIS A 74 -14.12 -11.84 -6.31
C HIS A 74 -14.85 -12.83 -5.40
N ALA A 75 -14.66 -12.72 -4.09
CA ALA A 75 -15.25 -13.63 -3.12
C ALA A 75 -16.79 -13.48 -3.05
N PRO A 76 -17.55 -14.58 -2.93
CA PRO A 76 -19.02 -14.53 -2.87
C PRO A 76 -19.53 -13.80 -1.61
N ASP A 77 -18.75 -13.81 -0.53
CA ASP A 77 -19.05 -13.15 0.75
C ASP A 77 -18.58 -11.69 0.80
N ARG A 78 -18.07 -11.10 -0.29
CA ARG A 78 -17.47 -9.76 -0.27
C ARG A 78 -18.39 -8.66 0.31
N ALA A 79 -19.69 -8.75 0.07
CA ALA A 79 -20.66 -7.76 0.55
C ALA A 79 -20.91 -7.90 2.06
N GLU A 80 -21.01 -9.14 2.55
CA GLU A 80 -21.10 -9.44 3.98
C GLU A 80 -19.84 -8.97 4.71
N ARG A 81 -18.67 -9.29 4.15
CA ARG A 81 -17.37 -8.84 4.67
C ARG A 81 -17.28 -7.32 4.71
N ALA A 82 -17.68 -6.62 3.65
CA ALA A 82 -17.72 -5.16 3.63
C ALA A 82 -18.64 -4.59 4.72
N GLY A 83 -19.82 -5.20 4.93
CA GLY A 83 -20.74 -4.84 6.01
C GLY A 83 -20.11 -4.99 7.39
N ALA A 84 -19.48 -6.14 7.67
CA ALA A 84 -18.80 -6.41 8.93
C ALA A 84 -17.63 -5.44 9.20
N VAL A 85 -16.89 -5.06 8.16
CA VAL A 85 -15.80 -4.07 8.27
C VAL A 85 -16.38 -2.69 8.61
N ARG A 86 -17.46 -2.26 7.96
CA ARG A 86 -18.12 -0.98 8.25
C ARG A 86 -18.65 -0.95 9.68
N GLU A 87 -19.30 -2.02 10.14
CA GLU A 87 -19.80 -2.15 11.51
C GLU A 87 -18.65 -2.08 12.53
N LYS A 88 -17.60 -2.88 12.32
CA LYS A 88 -16.42 -2.91 13.20
C LYS A 88 -15.71 -1.56 13.33
N LEU A 89 -15.71 -0.76 12.26
CA LEU A 89 -15.12 0.57 12.22
C LEU A 89 -16.09 1.69 12.64
N GLY A 90 -17.37 1.37 12.88
CA GLY A 90 -18.41 2.34 13.23
C GLY A 90 -18.75 3.31 12.09
N ILE A 91 -18.67 2.86 10.84
CA ILE A 91 -18.93 3.71 9.65
C ILE A 91 -20.44 3.75 9.36
N PRO A 92 -21.09 4.93 9.40
CA PRO A 92 -22.52 5.06 9.11
C PRO A 92 -22.89 4.59 7.69
N ALA A 93 -24.06 3.97 7.50
CA ALA A 93 -24.47 3.34 6.24
C ALA A 93 -24.58 4.32 5.05
N ASP A 94 -24.91 5.58 5.35
CA ASP A 94 -25.11 6.69 4.41
C ASP A 94 -23.81 7.40 4.01
N LYS A 95 -22.70 7.12 4.69
CA LYS A 95 -21.40 7.75 4.41
C LYS A 95 -20.62 6.99 3.33
N LYS A 96 -20.05 7.74 2.40
CA LYS A 96 -18.99 7.28 1.49
C LYS A 96 -17.65 7.21 2.22
N VAL A 97 -16.77 6.32 1.78
CA VAL A 97 -15.51 6.03 2.44
C VAL A 97 -14.34 6.44 1.56
N VAL A 98 -13.54 7.39 2.03
CA VAL A 98 -12.26 7.76 1.41
C VAL A 98 -11.14 7.04 2.15
N LEU A 99 -10.37 6.19 1.46
CA LEU A 99 -9.17 5.58 2.03
C LEU A 99 -7.95 6.40 1.64
N TYR A 100 -7.27 6.99 2.62
CA TYR A 100 -5.99 7.66 2.44
C TYR A 100 -4.83 6.80 2.94
N ALA A 101 -3.95 6.40 2.02
CA ALA A 101 -2.83 5.51 2.30
C ALA A 101 -1.52 6.06 1.69
N PRO A 102 -0.91 7.09 2.30
CA PRO A 102 0.36 7.66 1.82
C PRO A 102 1.55 6.76 2.16
N THR A 103 2.61 6.82 1.36
CA THR A 103 3.90 6.21 1.73
C THR A 103 4.63 7.05 2.80
N TRP A 104 5.44 6.39 3.63
CA TRP A 104 6.36 7.10 4.52
C TRP A 104 7.59 7.58 3.75
N ARG A 105 8.24 8.65 4.24
CA ARG A 105 9.44 9.22 3.64
C ARG A 105 10.68 8.86 4.46
N ASP A 106 11.73 8.41 3.77
CA ASP A 106 12.97 7.89 4.39
C ASP A 106 13.75 8.98 5.17
N ASP A 107 13.56 10.24 4.79
CA ASP A 107 14.20 11.45 5.34
C ASP A 107 13.43 12.10 6.50
N GLN A 108 12.17 11.75 6.73
CA GLN A 108 11.34 12.29 7.81
C GLN A 108 11.55 11.55 9.15
N ARG A 109 12.79 11.55 9.69
CA ARG A 109 13.16 10.80 10.92
C ARG A 109 13.11 11.65 12.18
N TYR A 110 12.59 11.08 13.28
CA TYR A 110 12.78 11.61 14.64
C TYR A 110 14.18 11.30 15.21
N GLY A 111 14.83 10.25 14.67
CA GLY A 111 15.98 9.58 15.26
C GLY A 111 15.73 8.07 15.33
N GLY A 112 16.75 7.23 15.07
CA GLY A 112 16.58 5.78 15.02
C GLY A 112 15.64 5.31 13.88
N ARG A 113 14.78 4.31 14.12
CA ARG A 113 13.83 3.75 13.11
C ARG A 113 12.42 4.38 13.16
N ARG A 114 12.26 5.55 13.77
CA ARG A 114 10.97 6.25 13.97
C ARG A 114 10.82 7.42 13.00
N PHE A 115 9.63 7.59 12.44
CA PHE A 115 9.33 8.59 11.41
C PHE A 115 8.24 9.56 11.84
N LYS A 116 8.37 10.80 11.38
CA LYS A 116 7.35 11.86 11.54
C LYS A 116 6.17 11.60 10.61
N LEU A 117 4.98 11.97 11.07
CA LEU A 117 3.83 12.09 10.21
C LEU A 117 3.98 13.38 9.40
N ASP A 118 4.33 13.23 8.12
CA ASP A 118 4.28 14.34 7.17
C ASP A 118 2.84 14.54 6.69
N ASN A 119 1.98 15.06 7.57
CA ASN A 119 0.56 15.23 7.30
C ASN A 119 0.31 16.42 6.39
N ARG A 120 0.38 16.20 5.07
CA ARG A 120 0.12 17.24 4.06
C ARG A 120 -1.34 17.40 3.66
N ILE A 121 -2.19 16.45 4.06
CA ILE A 121 -3.63 16.58 3.86
C ILE A 121 -4.20 17.51 4.93
N ASP A 122 -4.92 18.54 4.50
CA ASP A 122 -5.67 19.40 5.41
C ASP A 122 -6.95 18.67 5.84
N VAL A 123 -6.86 17.99 6.98
CA VAL A 123 -7.96 17.19 7.55
C VAL A 123 -9.15 18.07 7.93
N GLU A 124 -8.90 19.30 8.40
CA GLU A 124 -9.98 20.21 8.82
C GLU A 124 -10.73 20.76 7.60
N ALA A 125 -10.02 21.11 6.53
CA ALA A 125 -10.65 21.43 5.26
C ALA A 125 -11.44 20.24 4.72
N ALA A 126 -10.85 19.03 4.68
CA ALA A 126 -11.55 17.83 4.22
C ALA A 126 -12.82 17.54 5.05
N ARG A 127 -12.77 17.72 6.37
CA ARG A 127 -13.93 17.55 7.25
C ARG A 127 -15.02 18.58 6.95
N ARG A 128 -14.66 19.84 6.70
CA ARG A 128 -15.62 20.90 6.39
C ARG A 128 -16.32 20.66 5.05
N GLU A 129 -15.57 20.24 4.03
CA GLU A 129 -16.10 20.05 2.67
C GLU A 129 -16.80 18.71 2.47
N LEU A 130 -16.37 17.64 3.16
CA LEU A 130 -16.83 16.26 2.91
C LEU A 130 -17.49 15.59 4.11
N GLY A 131 -17.46 16.20 5.30
CA GLY A 131 -17.90 15.54 6.53
C GLY A 131 -19.40 15.24 6.59
N GLU A 132 -20.22 15.86 5.73
CA GLU A 132 -21.67 15.61 5.66
C GLU A 132 -22.00 14.24 5.05
N ASP A 133 -21.22 13.76 4.09
CA ASP A 133 -21.53 12.51 3.36
C ASP A 133 -20.33 11.56 3.23
N HIS A 134 -19.14 11.91 3.72
CA HIS A 134 -17.96 11.05 3.72
C HIS A 134 -17.36 10.82 5.10
N VAL A 135 -16.57 9.74 5.20
CA VAL A 135 -15.56 9.52 6.25
C VAL A 135 -14.18 9.29 5.62
N LEU A 136 -13.13 9.61 6.36
CA LEU A 136 -11.73 9.43 5.97
C LEU A 136 -11.10 8.29 6.78
N LEU A 137 -10.78 7.19 6.12
CA LEU A 137 -9.93 6.14 6.68
C LEU A 137 -8.47 6.50 6.41
N TYR A 138 -7.71 6.76 7.47
CA TYR A 138 -6.31 7.14 7.34
C TYR A 138 -5.42 5.95 7.74
N ARG A 139 -4.65 5.43 6.77
CA ARG A 139 -3.70 4.33 6.95
C ARG A 139 -2.26 4.79 6.72
N LYS A 140 -1.61 5.30 7.77
CA LYS A 140 -0.17 5.61 7.73
C LYS A 140 0.68 4.33 7.83
N HIS A 141 1.99 4.47 7.62
CA HIS A 141 2.92 3.38 7.84
C HIS A 141 3.11 3.12 9.35
N HIS A 142 3.23 1.85 9.79
CA HIS A 142 3.38 1.50 11.22
C HIS A 142 4.62 2.10 11.91
N LYS A 143 5.61 2.58 11.15
CA LYS A 143 6.82 3.23 11.70
C LYS A 143 6.61 4.73 11.99
N VAL A 144 5.49 5.29 11.56
CA VAL A 144 5.06 6.64 11.88
C VAL A 144 4.26 6.57 13.18
N LEU A 145 4.82 7.10 14.26
CA LEU A 145 4.24 6.95 15.61
C LEU A 145 3.24 8.06 15.95
N ASP A 146 3.34 9.22 15.31
CA ASP A 146 2.53 10.40 15.63
C ASP A 146 1.04 10.12 15.42
N SER A 147 0.19 10.64 16.29
CA SER A 147 -1.25 10.54 16.13
C SER A 147 -1.72 11.26 14.86
N ILE A 148 -2.81 10.74 14.29
CA ILE A 148 -3.46 11.36 13.14
C ILE A 148 -4.39 12.46 13.66
N PRO A 149 -4.28 13.71 13.18
CA PRO A 149 -5.18 14.79 13.58
C PRO A 149 -6.65 14.43 13.31
N GLY A 150 -7.54 14.75 14.25
CA GLY A 150 -8.98 14.50 14.14
C GLY A 150 -9.41 13.03 14.27
N ALA A 151 -8.47 12.08 14.42
CA ALA A 151 -8.81 10.67 14.55
C ALA A 151 -9.71 10.41 15.77
N GLY A 152 -10.80 9.66 15.56
CA GLY A 152 -11.79 9.35 16.60
C GLY A 152 -12.86 10.43 16.80
N GLN A 153 -12.85 11.52 16.02
CA GLN A 153 -13.84 12.60 16.08
C GLN A 153 -14.96 12.43 15.03
N GLY A 154 -15.25 11.20 14.62
CA GLY A 154 -16.33 10.85 13.69
C GLY A 154 -15.97 10.94 12.21
N PHE A 155 -15.24 11.96 11.76
CA PHE A 155 -14.84 12.06 10.34
C PHE A 155 -13.60 11.23 10.00
N VAL A 156 -12.57 11.26 10.85
CA VAL A 156 -11.32 10.53 10.62
C VAL A 156 -11.25 9.27 11.47
N HIS A 157 -10.96 8.15 10.81
CA HIS A 157 -10.69 6.87 11.45
C HIS A 157 -9.23 6.48 11.20
N ASP A 158 -8.44 6.33 12.27
CA ASP A 158 -7.10 5.75 12.18
C ASP A 158 -7.23 4.23 11.98
N VAL A 159 -6.89 3.76 10.78
CA VAL A 159 -6.94 2.35 10.39
C VAL A 159 -5.54 1.77 10.17
N THR A 160 -4.50 2.43 10.70
CA THR A 160 -3.08 2.02 10.58
C THR A 160 -2.85 0.58 10.99
N TYR A 161 -3.50 0.15 12.08
CA TYR A 161 -3.37 -1.19 12.65
C TYR A 161 -4.52 -2.13 12.29
N TYR A 162 -5.39 -1.74 11.35
CA TYR A 162 -6.39 -2.67 10.86
C TYR A 162 -5.68 -3.85 10.16
N PRO A 163 -5.95 -5.11 10.57
CA PRO A 163 -5.10 -6.26 10.22
C PRO A 163 -4.88 -6.45 8.73
N ASP A 164 -5.96 -6.43 7.94
CA ASP A 164 -5.90 -6.65 6.49
C ASP A 164 -6.36 -5.40 5.73
N ILE A 165 -5.50 -4.87 4.86
CA ILE A 165 -5.86 -3.72 4.03
C ILE A 165 -6.87 -4.09 2.95
N ALA A 166 -6.95 -5.36 2.53
CA ALA A 166 -7.87 -5.80 1.49
C ALA A 166 -9.34 -5.63 1.91
N ASP A 167 -9.64 -5.83 3.20
CA ASP A 167 -10.94 -5.51 3.80
C ASP A 167 -11.29 -4.02 3.66
N LEU A 168 -10.31 -3.13 3.82
CA LEU A 168 -10.51 -1.69 3.68
C LEU A 168 -10.79 -1.32 2.23
N TYR A 169 -10.20 -2.03 1.27
CA TYR A 169 -10.49 -1.81 -0.15
C TYR A 169 -11.95 -2.11 -0.49
N LEU A 170 -12.55 -3.13 0.13
CA LEU A 170 -13.95 -3.49 -0.11
C LEU A 170 -14.91 -2.37 0.25
N ILE A 171 -14.61 -1.62 1.31
CA ILE A 171 -15.48 -0.55 1.79
C ILE A 171 -15.13 0.83 1.23
N ALA A 172 -13.92 1.02 0.69
CA ALA A 172 -13.45 2.32 0.21
C ALA A 172 -14.03 2.67 -1.17
N ASP A 173 -14.75 3.79 -1.26
CA ASP A 173 -15.31 4.33 -2.51
C ASP A 173 -14.25 5.03 -3.37
N VAL A 174 -13.22 5.61 -2.74
CA VAL A 174 -12.07 6.27 -3.40
C VAL A 174 -10.80 5.97 -2.63
N LEU A 175 -9.70 5.69 -3.35
CA LEU A 175 -8.36 5.64 -2.77
C LEU A 175 -7.61 6.95 -3.06
N ILE A 176 -7.05 7.55 -2.02
CA ILE A 176 -6.03 8.60 -2.13
C ILE A 176 -4.69 7.98 -1.73
N THR A 177 -3.70 8.03 -2.62
CA THR A 177 -2.36 7.50 -2.35
C THR A 177 -1.28 8.32 -3.08
N ASP A 178 -0.04 7.88 -3.04
CA ASP A 178 1.09 8.49 -3.75
C ASP A 178 1.90 7.42 -4.51
N TYR A 179 3.13 7.12 -4.10
CA TYR A 179 4.05 6.19 -4.72
C TYR A 179 3.98 4.79 -4.08
N SER A 180 2.77 4.34 -3.77
CA SER A 180 2.49 3.09 -3.06
C SER A 180 2.05 1.98 -4.01
N SER A 181 2.51 0.74 -3.78
CA SER A 181 2.05 -0.40 -4.56
C SER A 181 0.58 -0.77 -4.29
N VAL A 182 -0.06 -0.20 -3.25
CA VAL A 182 -1.48 -0.44 -2.95
C VAL A 182 -2.41 -0.03 -4.10
N LEU A 183 -1.98 0.89 -4.96
CA LEU A 183 -2.75 1.29 -6.13
C LEU A 183 -3.04 0.10 -7.06
N PHE A 184 -2.09 -0.84 -7.18
CA PHE A 184 -2.25 -2.00 -8.05
C PHE A 184 -3.23 -3.01 -7.48
N ASP A 185 -3.28 -3.17 -6.16
CA ASP A 185 -4.27 -4.01 -5.51
C ASP A 185 -5.65 -3.35 -5.61
N PHE A 186 -5.76 -2.06 -5.26
CA PHE A 186 -7.03 -1.34 -5.28
C PHE A 186 -7.63 -1.22 -6.68
N ALA A 187 -6.83 -1.25 -7.74
CA ALA A 187 -7.32 -1.24 -9.13
C ALA A 187 -8.35 -2.36 -9.43
N HIS A 188 -8.30 -3.49 -8.72
CA HIS A 188 -9.27 -4.59 -8.87
C HIS A 188 -10.70 -4.16 -8.47
N SER A 189 -10.85 -3.11 -7.66
CA SER A 189 -12.15 -2.56 -7.29
C SER A 189 -12.86 -1.85 -8.44
N GLY A 190 -12.12 -1.40 -9.47
CA GLY A 190 -12.64 -0.51 -10.53
C GLY A 190 -13.03 0.89 -10.04
N ARG A 191 -12.68 1.27 -8.80
CA ARG A 191 -13.05 2.54 -8.18
C ARG A 191 -12.02 3.65 -8.43
N PRO A 192 -12.41 4.93 -8.33
CA PRO A 192 -11.52 6.05 -8.55
C PRO A 192 -10.30 6.06 -7.61
N MET A 193 -9.17 6.52 -8.15
CA MET A 193 -7.93 6.74 -7.42
C MET A 193 -7.45 8.18 -7.62
N LEU A 194 -7.01 8.83 -6.55
CA LEU A 194 -6.38 10.14 -6.56
C LEU A 194 -4.92 10.03 -6.09
N PHE A 195 -4.01 10.66 -6.82
CA PHE A 195 -2.59 10.63 -6.51
C PHE A 195 -2.14 11.96 -5.89
N PHE A 196 -2.00 12.00 -4.57
CA PHE A 196 -1.58 13.19 -3.83
C PHE A 196 -0.06 13.25 -3.71
N THR A 197 0.58 13.71 -4.78
CA THR A 197 2.04 13.69 -5.01
C THR A 197 2.68 15.05 -4.73
N TYR A 198 2.42 15.61 -3.55
CA TYR A 198 2.85 16.97 -3.15
C TYR A 198 4.36 17.21 -3.21
N ASP A 199 5.16 16.16 -3.21
CA ASP A 199 6.63 16.19 -3.16
C ASP A 199 7.29 15.49 -4.36
N LEU A 200 6.60 15.41 -5.51
CA LEU A 200 7.08 14.63 -6.67
C LEU A 200 8.52 14.92 -7.09
N GLU A 201 8.89 16.20 -7.18
CA GLU A 201 10.24 16.60 -7.56
C GLU A 201 11.28 16.06 -6.57
N HIS A 202 11.06 16.30 -5.27
CA HIS A 202 11.94 15.77 -4.22
C HIS A 202 11.96 14.25 -4.18
N TYR A 203 10.81 13.61 -4.41
CA TYR A 203 10.70 12.15 -4.38
C TYR A 203 11.54 11.49 -5.47
N ARG A 204 11.43 12.00 -6.71
CA ARG A 204 12.14 11.49 -7.88
C ARG A 204 13.63 11.84 -7.87
N ASP A 205 13.97 13.05 -7.44
CA ASP A 205 15.34 13.58 -7.64
C ASP A 205 16.24 13.36 -6.41
N THR A 206 15.65 13.20 -5.22
CA THR A 206 16.40 13.06 -3.96
C THR A 206 16.15 11.72 -3.28
N LEU A 207 14.90 11.22 -3.25
CA LEU A 207 14.54 10.06 -2.44
C LEU A 207 14.59 8.73 -3.17
N ARG A 208 14.18 8.62 -4.43
CA ARG A 208 13.99 7.32 -5.09
C ARG A 208 14.46 7.26 -6.53
#